data_AF-A0A352ULR7-F1
#
_entry.id   AF-A0A352ULR7-F1
#
_cell.length_a   1.000
_cell.length_b   1.000
_cell.length_c   1.000
_cell.angle_alpha   90.00
_cell.angle_beta   90.00
_cell.angle_gamma   90.00
#
_symmetry.space_group_name_H-M   'P 1'
#
loop_
_entity.id
_entity.type
_entity.pdbx_description
1 polymer ?
#
loop_
_entity_poly.entity_id
_entity_poly.type
_entity_poly.pdbx_seq_one_letter_code
_entity_poly.pdbx_strand_id
1 'polypeptide(L)'
;IAIARRAGMAVRGDAGMNLANSYALGVAQKAGMLSVTASAELRIGQIMELCKPIDLEMIVYGRLPLMVTEHCLVKKSMGRCACLSPASLSNNKGAVFPILRESGCRNVILSSAKLYLADRREDYASIGLWGQRLSFTTESPRECAEVAKSCLGLSEYRPNGLTRGLQYRGVE
;
A
#
# COMPACT_ATOMS: atom_id res chain seq x y z
N ILE A 1 0.88 2.43 19.98
CA ILE A 1 0.58 3.89 20.11
C ILE A 1 1.19 4.49 21.37
N ALA A 2 0.94 3.93 22.56
CA ALA A 2 1.48 4.45 23.83
C ALA A 2 3.01 4.63 23.82
N ILE A 3 3.76 3.66 23.27
CA ILE A 3 5.22 3.73 23.15
C ILE A 3 5.65 4.92 22.27
N ALA A 4 5.10 5.04 21.06
CA ALA A 4 5.42 6.13 20.14
C ALA A 4 5.09 7.51 20.73
N ARG A 5 3.97 7.64 21.44
CA ARG A 5 3.60 8.88 22.14
C ARG A 5 4.54 9.24 23.27
N ARG A 6 4.96 8.27 24.08
CA ARG A 6 5.96 8.49 25.14
C ARG A 6 7.30 8.93 24.57
N ALA A 7 7.61 8.53 23.33
CA ALA A 7 8.76 9.02 22.57
C ALA A 7 8.52 10.40 21.89
N GLY A 8 7.41 11.08 22.15
CA GLY A 8 7.08 12.38 21.56
C GLY A 8 6.67 12.31 20.08
N MET A 9 6.40 11.13 19.54
CA MET A 9 6.09 10.94 18.13
C MET A 9 4.58 11.01 17.87
N ALA A 10 4.21 11.65 16.77
CA ALA A 10 2.89 11.54 16.18
C ALA A 10 2.72 10.19 15.46
N VAL A 11 1.50 9.64 15.46
CA VAL A 11 1.23 8.30 14.94
C VAL A 11 0.22 8.37 13.80
N ARG A 12 0.54 7.69 12.69
CA ARG A 12 -0.39 7.42 11.58
C ARG A 12 -0.56 5.90 11.45
N GLY A 13 -1.77 5.46 11.13
CA GLY A 13 -2.07 4.04 10.91
C GLY A 13 -1.82 3.63 9.46
N ASP A 14 -1.03 2.58 9.25
CA ASP A 14 -0.75 2.03 7.92
C ASP A 14 -1.83 1.00 7.51
N ALA A 15 -1.88 0.66 6.22
CA ALA A 15 -2.83 -0.28 5.60
C ALA A 15 -2.85 -1.67 6.26
N GLY A 16 -1.75 -2.09 6.90
CA GLY A 16 -1.69 -3.34 7.66
C GLY A 16 -2.65 -3.42 8.86
N MET A 17 -3.25 -2.28 9.28
CA MET A 17 -4.31 -2.27 10.29
C MET A 17 -5.67 -2.77 9.78
N ASN A 18 -5.85 -2.92 8.46
CA ASN A 18 -7.07 -3.40 7.83
C ASN A 18 -8.34 -2.66 8.29
N LEU A 19 -8.27 -1.33 8.37
CA LEU A 19 -9.42 -0.51 8.78
C LEU A 19 -10.45 -0.48 7.65
N ALA A 20 -11.51 -1.26 7.82
CA ALA A 20 -12.52 -1.53 6.79
C ALA A 20 -13.93 -1.02 7.11
N ASN A 21 -14.14 -0.33 8.25
CA ASN A 21 -15.45 0.20 8.63
C ASN A 21 -15.36 1.44 9.52
N SER A 22 -16.45 2.20 9.59
CA SER A 22 -16.56 3.47 10.35
C SER A 22 -16.26 3.30 11.84
N TYR A 23 -16.65 2.17 12.44
CA TYR A 23 -16.38 1.89 13.85
C TYR A 23 -14.88 1.79 14.12
N ALA A 24 -14.14 1.05 13.29
CA ALA A 24 -12.70 0.89 13.42
C ALA A 24 -11.96 2.24 13.21
N LEU A 25 -12.43 3.08 12.29
CA LEU A 25 -11.92 4.46 12.13
C LEU A 25 -12.15 5.30 13.38
N GLY A 26 -13.32 5.21 14.00
CA GLY A 26 -13.62 5.88 15.28
C GLY A 26 -12.73 5.41 16.43
N VAL A 27 -12.40 4.11 16.48
CA VAL A 27 -11.43 3.58 17.46
C VAL A 27 -10.03 4.16 17.21
N ALA A 28 -9.58 4.24 15.96
CA ALA A 28 -8.29 4.83 15.61
C ALA A 28 -8.21 6.32 15.98
N GLN A 29 -9.29 7.07 15.75
CA GLN A 29 -9.43 8.47 16.17
C GLN A 29 -9.35 8.62 17.69
N LYS A 30 -10.09 7.81 18.47
CA LYS A 30 -10.06 7.83 19.94
C LYS A 30 -8.70 7.40 20.49
N ALA A 31 -8.02 6.50 19.79
CA ALA A 31 -6.64 6.15 20.08
C ALA A 31 -5.66 7.30 19.75
N GLY A 32 -6.15 8.37 19.11
CA GLY A 32 -5.52 9.63 18.71
C GLY A 32 -4.34 9.47 17.76
N MET A 33 -4.57 8.70 16.71
CA MET A 33 -3.78 8.77 15.48
C MET A 33 -4.11 10.08 14.74
N LEU A 34 -3.18 10.57 13.92
CA LEU A 34 -3.40 11.74 13.07
C LEU A 34 -4.17 11.39 11.80
N SER A 35 -3.77 10.31 11.15
CA SER A 35 -4.41 9.77 9.95
C SER A 35 -4.33 8.25 9.95
N VAL A 36 -5.12 7.63 9.09
CA VAL A 36 -5.06 6.20 8.84
C VAL A 36 -5.23 5.89 7.36
N THR A 37 -4.67 4.77 6.90
CA THR A 37 -4.91 4.26 5.55
C THR A 37 -6.12 3.31 5.54
N ALA A 38 -7.04 3.52 4.59
CA ALA A 38 -8.16 2.61 4.34
C ALA A 38 -7.66 1.21 3.95
N SER A 39 -8.40 0.18 4.34
CA SER A 39 -8.10 -1.19 3.88
C SER A 39 -8.09 -1.28 2.35
N ALA A 40 -7.07 -1.92 1.80
CA ALA A 40 -6.97 -2.17 0.36
C ALA A 40 -8.02 -3.16 -0.17
N GLU A 41 -8.80 -3.78 0.73
CA GLU A 41 -9.90 -4.68 0.40
C GLU A 41 -11.22 -3.96 0.11
N LEU A 42 -11.34 -2.67 0.49
CA LEU A 42 -12.55 -1.90 0.26
C LEU A 42 -12.68 -1.47 -1.20
N ARG A 43 -13.91 -1.53 -1.71
CA ARG A 43 -14.31 -0.88 -2.95
C ARG A 43 -14.45 0.63 -2.75
N ILE A 44 -14.29 1.41 -3.82
CA ILE A 44 -14.46 2.88 -3.75
C ILE A 44 -15.83 3.29 -3.19
N GLY A 45 -16.91 2.64 -3.62
CA GLY A 45 -18.24 2.90 -3.08
C GLY A 45 -18.33 2.67 -1.56
N GLN A 46 -17.70 1.60 -1.06
CA GLN A 46 -17.65 1.35 0.38
C GLN A 46 -16.84 2.42 1.12
N ILE A 47 -15.72 2.88 0.54
CA ILE A 47 -14.92 3.98 1.11
C ILE A 47 -15.74 5.27 1.15
N MET A 48 -16.51 5.56 0.10
CA MET A 48 -17.40 6.72 0.03
C MET A 48 -18.41 6.72 1.17
N GLU A 49 -19.03 5.57 1.46
CA GLU A 49 -20.02 5.38 2.53
C GLU A 49 -19.46 5.44 3.96
N LEU A 50 -18.13 5.35 4.14
CA LEU A 50 -17.54 5.44 5.48
C LEU A 50 -17.77 6.83 6.09
N CYS A 51 -18.12 6.82 7.39
CA CYS A 51 -17.88 7.97 8.24
C CYS A 51 -16.38 8.06 8.49
N LYS A 52 -15.79 9.23 8.24
CA LYS A 52 -14.35 9.46 8.28
C LYS A 52 -14.01 10.43 9.41
N PRO A 53 -14.13 10.01 10.69
CA PRO A 53 -13.88 10.89 11.84
C PRO A 53 -12.38 11.24 12.02
N ILE A 54 -11.50 10.63 11.23
CA ILE A 54 -10.06 10.84 11.20
C ILE A 54 -9.63 10.98 9.74
N ASP A 55 -8.54 11.71 9.49
CA ASP A 55 -7.94 11.83 8.16
C ASP A 55 -7.71 10.45 7.55
N LEU A 56 -8.42 10.18 6.46
CA LEU A 56 -8.39 8.89 5.78
C LEU A 56 -7.58 9.00 4.49
N GLU A 57 -6.56 8.17 4.38
CA GLU A 57 -5.70 8.02 3.22
C GLU A 57 -6.13 6.79 2.40
N MET A 58 -5.94 6.84 1.09
CA MET A 58 -6.08 5.68 0.20
C MET A 58 -4.79 5.47 -0.59
N ILE A 59 -4.33 4.22 -0.67
CA ILE A 59 -3.21 3.87 -1.54
C ILE A 59 -3.68 3.95 -2.99
N VAL A 60 -3.07 4.83 -3.77
CA VAL A 60 -3.37 5.01 -5.21
C VAL A 60 -2.24 4.49 -6.11
N TYR A 61 -1.07 4.21 -5.51
CA TYR A 61 0.06 3.62 -6.21
C TYR A 61 0.90 2.72 -5.32
N GLY A 62 1.44 1.65 -5.91
CA GLY A 62 2.51 0.85 -5.33
C GLY A 62 2.24 -0.65 -5.42
N ARG A 63 3.17 -1.47 -4.94
CA ARG A 63 2.91 -2.91 -4.77
C ARG A 63 2.35 -3.17 -3.38
N LEU A 64 1.17 -3.78 -3.34
CA LEU A 64 0.57 -4.18 -2.07
C LEU A 64 1.32 -5.39 -1.50
N PRO A 65 1.63 -5.40 -0.19
CA PRO A 65 2.13 -6.59 0.50
C PRO A 65 1.10 -7.72 0.41
N LEU A 66 1.54 -8.90 -0.02
CA LEU A 66 0.71 -10.10 -0.08
C LEU A 66 0.91 -10.99 1.14
N MET A 67 2.15 -11.11 1.61
CA MET A 67 2.49 -11.98 2.73
C MET A 67 3.73 -11.46 3.43
N VAL A 68 3.74 -11.55 4.75
CA VAL A 68 4.90 -11.31 5.61
C VAL A 68 5.35 -12.63 6.21
N THR A 69 6.64 -12.91 6.19
CA THR A 69 7.22 -14.16 6.71
C THR A 69 8.31 -13.86 7.72
N GLU A 70 8.23 -14.47 8.91
CA GLU A 70 9.30 -14.40 9.92
C GLU A 70 10.56 -15.18 9.52
N HIS A 71 10.45 -16.01 8.48
CA HIS A 71 11.54 -16.82 7.97
C HIS A 71 12.14 -16.17 6.72
N CYS A 72 13.46 -16.27 6.58
CA CYS A 72 14.17 -15.81 5.39
C CYS A 72 13.94 -16.79 4.23
N LEU A 73 13.04 -16.42 3.31
CA LEU A 73 12.72 -17.21 2.12
C LEU A 73 13.95 -17.40 1.23
N VAL A 74 14.76 -16.35 1.10
CA VAL A 74 16.01 -16.38 0.32
C VAL A 74 17.00 -17.39 0.91
N LYS A 75 17.18 -17.40 2.25
CA LYS A 75 18.04 -18.39 2.91
C LYS A 75 17.51 -19.80 2.74
N LYS A 76 16.20 -20.00 2.89
CA LYS A 76 15.56 -21.30 2.73
C LYS A 76 15.74 -21.86 1.32
N SER A 77 15.71 -20.99 0.31
CA SER A 77 15.87 -21.39 -1.10
C SER A 77 17.35 -21.57 -1.52
N MET A 78 18.23 -20.64 -1.14
CA MET A 78 19.62 -20.61 -1.62
C MET A 78 20.63 -21.26 -0.65
N GLY A 79 20.18 -21.74 0.52
CA GLY A 79 21.03 -22.27 1.59
C GLY A 79 21.84 -21.22 2.36
N ARG A 80 21.87 -19.96 1.91
CA ARG A 80 22.59 -18.85 2.55
C ARG A 80 21.75 -17.57 2.61
N CYS A 81 21.96 -16.75 3.63
CA CYS A 81 21.24 -15.49 3.76
C CYS A 81 21.77 -14.46 2.76
N ALA A 82 21.01 -14.20 1.69
CA ALA A 82 21.31 -13.18 0.68
C ALA A 82 20.14 -12.20 0.47
N CYS A 83 19.23 -12.08 1.46
CA CYS A 83 18.02 -11.24 1.36
C CYS A 83 18.28 -9.72 1.37
N LEU A 84 19.54 -9.29 1.40
CA LEU A 84 19.93 -7.90 1.15
C LEU A 84 19.92 -7.55 -0.35
N SER A 85 20.10 -8.55 -1.21
CA SER A 85 20.03 -8.39 -2.66
C SER A 85 18.58 -8.55 -3.13
N PRO A 86 18.21 -7.95 -4.28
CA PRO A 86 16.90 -8.17 -4.88
C PRO A 86 16.63 -9.67 -5.08
N ALA A 87 15.47 -10.12 -4.61
CA ALA A 87 15.00 -11.48 -4.79
C ALA A 87 13.53 -11.46 -5.23
N SER A 88 13.09 -12.49 -5.93
CA SER A 88 11.72 -12.62 -6.41
C SER A 88 11.27 -14.07 -6.38
N LEU A 89 9.96 -14.27 -6.23
CA LEU A 89 9.30 -15.53 -6.52
C LEU A 89 8.66 -15.46 -7.91
N SER A 90 8.60 -16.58 -8.60
CA SER A 90 7.81 -16.71 -9.83
C SER A 90 6.78 -17.82 -9.68
N ASN A 91 5.63 -17.68 -10.35
CA ASN A 91 4.66 -18.76 -10.45
C ASN A 91 4.71 -19.42 -11.83
N ASN A 92 3.99 -20.54 -11.98
CA ASN A 92 3.91 -21.29 -13.25
C ASN A 92 3.20 -20.51 -14.37
N LYS A 93 2.55 -19.38 -14.04
CA LYS A 93 1.90 -18.47 -15.00
C LYS A 93 2.83 -17.32 -15.43
N GLY A 94 4.10 -17.33 -15.02
CA GLY A 94 5.10 -16.33 -15.38
C GLY A 94 5.01 -15.02 -14.58
N ALA A 95 4.14 -14.90 -13.59
CA ALA A 95 4.09 -13.71 -12.73
C ALA A 95 5.28 -13.70 -11.76
N VAL A 96 5.88 -12.53 -11.57
CA VAL A 96 7.06 -12.32 -10.73
C VAL A 96 6.70 -11.44 -9.52
N PHE A 97 6.93 -11.95 -8.32
CA PHE A 97 6.59 -11.33 -7.05
C PHE A 97 7.88 -10.90 -6.33
N PRO A 98 8.15 -9.60 -6.19
CA PRO A 98 9.34 -9.14 -5.48
C PRO A 98 9.31 -9.55 -4.01
N ILE A 99 10.48 -9.92 -3.48
CA ILE A 99 10.70 -10.17 -2.06
C ILE A 99 11.57 -9.06 -1.52
N LEU A 100 11.06 -8.34 -0.52
CA LEU A 100 11.84 -7.36 0.22
C LEU A 100 12.15 -7.85 1.62
N ARG A 101 13.32 -7.44 2.11
CA ARG A 101 13.74 -7.64 3.49
C ARG A 101 13.18 -6.51 4.35
N GLU A 102 12.56 -6.89 5.46
CA GLU A 102 12.25 -6.00 6.59
C GLU A 102 13.28 -6.17 7.72
N SER A 103 12.99 -5.61 8.90
CA SER A 103 13.83 -5.74 10.09
C SER A 103 14.25 -7.19 10.35
N GLY A 104 15.52 -7.39 10.71
CA GLY A 104 16.09 -8.73 10.87
C GLY A 104 16.15 -9.47 9.52
N CYS A 105 15.64 -10.69 9.45
CA CYS A 105 15.52 -11.45 8.20
C CYS A 105 14.06 -11.76 7.82
N ARG A 106 13.13 -10.95 8.33
CA ARG A 106 11.73 -10.99 7.92
C ARG A 106 11.62 -10.61 6.45
N ASN A 107 10.78 -11.33 5.70
CA ASN A 107 10.57 -11.05 4.28
C ASN A 107 9.12 -10.65 4.03
N VAL A 108 8.93 -9.73 3.09
CA VAL A 108 7.63 -9.33 2.58
C VAL A 108 7.59 -9.69 1.11
N ILE A 109 6.59 -10.49 0.73
CA ILE A 109 6.27 -10.78 -0.65
C ILE A 109 5.31 -9.70 -1.15
N LEU A 110 5.71 -9.00 -2.19
CA LEU A 110 4.93 -7.95 -2.82
C LEU A 110 4.14 -8.48 -4.02
N SER A 111 3.01 -7.84 -4.32
CA SER A 111 2.23 -8.10 -5.53
C SER A 111 3.08 -8.02 -6.80
N SER A 112 2.83 -8.91 -7.75
CA SER A 112 3.49 -8.89 -9.06
C SER A 112 3.11 -7.65 -9.87
N ALA A 113 1.86 -7.20 -9.75
CA ALA A 113 1.34 -6.01 -10.41
C ALA A 113 1.37 -4.79 -9.48
N LYS A 114 1.62 -3.61 -10.06
CA LYS A 114 1.56 -2.32 -9.35
C LYS A 114 0.11 -1.82 -9.31
N LEU A 115 -0.40 -1.50 -8.13
CA LEU A 115 -1.60 -0.68 -8.02
C LEU A 115 -1.31 0.66 -8.68
N TYR A 116 -2.22 1.11 -9.53
CA TYR A 116 -2.13 2.41 -10.19
C TYR A 116 -3.54 2.94 -10.43
N LEU A 117 -3.87 4.06 -9.80
CA LEU A 117 -5.17 4.72 -9.88
C LEU A 117 -5.05 6.20 -10.32
N ALA A 118 -3.89 6.67 -10.76
CA ALA A 118 -3.72 8.09 -11.09
C ALA A 118 -4.59 8.54 -12.28
N ASP A 119 -4.81 7.65 -13.26
CA ASP A 119 -5.69 7.86 -14.42
C ASP A 119 -7.19 7.68 -14.10
N ARG A 120 -7.54 7.46 -12.83
CA ARG A 120 -8.91 7.32 -12.33
C ARG A 120 -9.21 8.31 -11.20
N ARG A 121 -8.44 9.41 -11.14
CA ARG A 121 -8.52 10.40 -10.07
C ARG A 121 -9.94 10.96 -9.88
N GLU A 122 -10.67 11.15 -10.96
CA GLU A 122 -12.04 11.67 -10.93
C GLU A 122 -12.99 10.82 -10.07
N ASP A 123 -12.78 9.50 -10.04
CA ASP A 123 -13.63 8.55 -9.32
C ASP A 123 -13.47 8.63 -7.79
N TYR A 124 -12.29 9.04 -7.30
CA TYR A 124 -11.99 9.07 -5.87
C TYR A 124 -11.64 10.46 -5.32
N ALA A 125 -11.49 11.48 -6.17
CA ALA A 125 -11.20 12.84 -5.71
C ALA A 125 -12.33 13.42 -4.83
N SER A 126 -13.57 13.00 -5.05
CA SER A 126 -14.76 13.52 -4.36
C SER A 126 -15.24 12.66 -3.18
N ILE A 127 -14.57 11.54 -2.86
CA ILE A 127 -15.09 10.59 -1.85
C ILE A 127 -14.73 10.95 -0.39
N GLY A 128 -14.20 12.16 -0.18
CA GLY A 128 -13.86 12.68 1.15
C GLY A 128 -12.57 12.10 1.74
N LEU A 129 -11.60 11.69 0.89
CA LEU A 129 -10.27 11.32 1.34
C LEU A 129 -9.46 12.56 1.71
N TRP A 130 -8.65 12.45 2.77
CA TRP A 130 -7.68 13.48 3.15
C TRP A 130 -6.42 13.41 2.29
N GLY A 131 -5.98 12.20 1.92
CA GLY A 131 -4.70 12.01 1.24
C GLY A 131 -4.68 10.85 0.26
N GLN A 132 -3.93 11.05 -0.82
CA GLN A 132 -3.50 10.00 -1.74
C GLN A 132 -2.15 9.47 -1.29
N ARG A 133 -2.01 8.15 -1.12
CA ARG A 133 -0.77 7.53 -0.69
C ARG A 133 -0.08 6.82 -1.84
N LEU A 134 1.19 7.16 -2.06
CA LEU A 134 2.09 6.50 -2.99
C LEU A 134 3.06 5.63 -2.20
N SER A 135 3.08 4.33 -2.46
CA SER A 135 3.98 3.38 -1.80
C SER A 135 5.06 2.90 -2.78
N PHE A 136 6.26 3.47 -2.65
CA PHE A 136 7.42 3.12 -3.47
C PHE A 136 8.28 2.08 -2.75
N THR A 137 8.68 1.05 -3.47
CA THR A 137 9.39 -0.13 -2.95
C THR A 137 10.52 -0.61 -3.85
N THR A 138 10.24 -0.88 -5.14
CA THR A 138 11.21 -1.45 -6.10
C THR A 138 11.37 -0.59 -7.35
N GLU A 139 10.72 0.57 -7.37
CA GLU A 139 10.75 1.54 -8.43
C GLU A 139 12.12 2.23 -8.50
N SER A 140 12.53 2.62 -9.71
CA SER A 140 13.71 3.49 -9.87
C SER A 140 13.38 4.95 -9.48
N PRO A 141 14.37 5.79 -9.13
CA PRO A 141 14.12 7.20 -8.83
C PRO A 141 13.36 7.94 -9.94
N ARG A 142 13.68 7.63 -11.21
CA ARG A 142 12.99 8.19 -12.38
C ARG A 142 11.52 7.75 -12.41
N GLU A 143 11.26 6.47 -12.17
CA GLU A 143 9.89 5.96 -12.09
C GLU A 143 9.10 6.63 -10.97
N CYS A 144 9.68 6.78 -9.76
CA CYS A 144 9.01 7.46 -8.65
C CYS A 144 8.59 8.90 -9.02
N ALA A 145 9.49 9.65 -9.69
CA ALA A 145 9.20 11.01 -10.11
C ALA A 145 8.08 11.07 -11.15
N GLU A 146 8.09 10.19 -12.16
CA GLU A 146 7.05 10.15 -13.18
C GLU A 146 5.68 9.73 -12.64
N VAL A 147 5.65 8.76 -11.72
CA VAL A 147 4.42 8.38 -11.01
C VAL A 147 3.88 9.54 -10.19
N ALA A 148 4.74 10.23 -9.43
CA ALA A 148 4.31 11.38 -8.62
C ALA A 148 3.73 12.50 -9.50
N LYS A 149 4.38 12.83 -10.62
CA LYS A 149 3.84 13.77 -11.61
C LYS A 149 2.50 13.30 -12.16
N SER A 150 2.37 12.02 -12.47
CA SER A 150 1.12 11.46 -12.99
C SER A 150 -0.04 11.57 -12.00
N CYS A 151 0.19 11.27 -10.71
CA CYS A 151 -0.80 11.48 -9.65
C CYS A 151 -1.20 12.95 -9.44
N LEU A 152 -0.35 13.89 -9.85
CA LEU A 152 -0.63 15.33 -9.86
C LEU A 152 -1.29 15.81 -11.17
N GLY A 153 -1.51 14.92 -12.15
CA GLY A 153 -2.02 15.28 -13.47
C GLY A 153 -1.00 15.99 -14.38
N LEU A 154 0.29 15.90 -14.05
CA LEU A 154 1.39 16.57 -14.76
C LEU A 154 2.12 15.64 -15.75
N SER A 155 1.76 14.36 -15.80
CA SER A 155 2.36 13.36 -16.69
C SER A 155 1.36 12.28 -17.06
N GLU A 156 1.39 11.82 -18.31
CA GLU A 156 0.61 10.68 -18.78
C GLU A 156 1.30 9.34 -18.52
N TYR A 157 2.40 9.33 -17.76
CA TYR A 157 3.15 8.12 -17.43
C TYR A 157 2.25 7.06 -16.80
N ARG A 158 2.34 5.83 -17.33
CA ARG A 158 1.68 4.65 -16.76
C ARG A 158 2.72 3.55 -16.51
N PRO A 159 2.72 2.92 -15.33
CA PRO A 159 3.62 1.81 -15.05
C PRO A 159 3.22 0.56 -15.85
N ASN A 160 4.20 -0.23 -16.27
CA ASN A 160 3.95 -1.55 -16.84
C ASN A 160 3.43 -2.52 -15.78
N GLY A 161 2.58 -3.47 -16.19
CA GLY A 161 2.05 -4.52 -15.31
C GLY A 161 1.21 -3.95 -14.17
N LEU A 162 0.24 -3.09 -14.49
CA LEU A 162 -0.61 -2.44 -13.50
C LEU A 162 -1.86 -3.26 -13.15
N THR A 163 -2.44 -2.95 -11.99
CA THR A 163 -3.74 -3.44 -11.53
C THR A 163 -4.55 -2.28 -10.93
N ARG A 164 -5.87 -2.41 -10.93
CA ARG A 164 -6.80 -1.49 -10.25
C ARG A 164 -7.09 -1.89 -8.80
N GLY A 165 -6.54 -3.02 -8.37
CA GLY A 165 -6.79 -3.59 -7.05
C GLY A 165 -8.26 -4.00 -6.87
N LEU A 166 -8.65 -4.19 -5.61
CA LEU A 166 -10.03 -4.55 -5.25
C LEU A 166 -10.96 -3.35 -5.28
N GLN A 167 -10.39 -2.13 -5.26
CA GLN A 167 -11.10 -0.85 -5.29
C GLN A 167 -12.11 -0.74 -6.43
N TYR A 168 -11.80 -1.38 -7.58
CA TYR A 168 -12.60 -1.39 -8.80
C TYR A 168 -13.16 -2.77 -9.18
N ARG A 169 -13.08 -3.75 -8.28
CA ARG A 169 -13.54 -5.11 -8.60
C ARG A 169 -15.07 -5.16 -8.55
N GLY A 170 -15.69 -5.36 -9.71
CA GLY A 170 -17.16 -5.38 -9.87
C GLY A 170 -17.80 -4.01 -10.10
N VAL A 171 -16.99 -3.01 -10.47
CA VAL A 171 -17.47 -1.72 -11.00
C VAL A 171 -17.47 -1.85 -12.52
N GLU A 172 -18.60 -2.26 -13.08
CA GLU A 172 -18.93 -2.16 -14.52
C GLU A 172 -19.84 -0.94 -14.74
#